data_AF-A0AAN6VWT3-F1
#
_entry.id   AF-A0AAN6VWT3-F1
#
_cell.length_a   1.000
_cell.length_b   1.000
_cell.length_c   1.000
_cell.angle_alpha   90.00
_cell.angle_beta   90.00
_cell.angle_gamma   90.00
#
_symmetry.space_group_name_H-M   'P 1'
#
loop_
_entity.id
_entity.type
_entity.pdbx_description
1 polymer ?
#
loop_
_entity_poly.entity_id
_entity_poly.type
_entity_poly.pdbx_seq_one_letter_code
_entity_poly.pdbx_strand_id
1 'polypeptide(L)'
;MPLDSFRPSRGIGRVFPTKSVPSSTSATPSELFSGWKSHMRVTRQSFRHTLPNDASTGLICTNGACLDNGQQNPKAGWAFSHGLDPSGNLLVASGRSEKKGPFGDNATETSNRAELRAVITALRFRYWPGEGFHTLVVATDSEYAVEGSTKWAKTHPKRTTNWEVETQ
;
A
#
# COMPACT_ATOMS: atom_id res chain seq x y z
N MET A 1 -28.54 -18.60 -4.71
CA MET A 1 -28.03 -18.51 -3.32
C MET A 1 -27.32 -17.17 -3.18
N PRO A 2 -27.62 -16.33 -2.19
CA PRO A 2 -26.89 -15.09 -1.99
C PRO A 2 -25.48 -15.44 -1.48
N LEU A 3 -24.44 -14.94 -2.14
CA LEU A 3 -23.08 -14.98 -1.62
C LEU A 3 -23.07 -14.18 -0.32
N ASP A 4 -22.83 -14.87 0.80
CA ASP A 4 -22.65 -14.26 2.10
C ASP A 4 -21.50 -13.24 1.96
N SER A 5 -21.86 -11.96 1.96
CA SER A 5 -20.88 -10.89 1.81
C SER A 5 -19.97 -10.94 3.03
N PHE A 6 -18.69 -11.28 2.84
CA PHE A 6 -17.69 -11.28 3.91
C PHE A 6 -17.77 -9.95 4.68
N ARG A 7 -18.26 -10.00 5.92
CA ARG A 7 -18.26 -8.84 6.80
C ARG A 7 -16.79 -8.49 7.08
N PRO A 8 -16.34 -7.26 6.81
CA PRO A 8 -14.97 -6.88 7.11
C PRO A 8 -14.73 -7.00 8.63
N SER A 9 -13.66 -7.69 9.03
CA SER A 9 -13.22 -7.75 10.42
C SER A 9 -12.17 -6.67 10.69
N ARG A 10 -12.23 -6.02 11.85
CA ARG A 10 -11.18 -5.10 12.28
C ARG A 10 -9.88 -5.87 12.52
N GLY A 11 -8.75 -5.29 12.10
CA GLY A 11 -7.44 -5.88 12.32
C GLY A 11 -7.09 -5.96 13.80
N ILE A 12 -6.40 -7.02 14.19
CA ILE A 12 -6.02 -7.29 15.59
C ILE A 12 -4.75 -6.53 16.06
N GLY A 13 -4.07 -5.81 15.15
CA GLY A 13 -2.87 -5.02 15.48
C GLY A 13 -1.72 -5.83 16.08
N ARG A 14 -1.52 -7.07 15.62
CA ARG A 14 -0.47 -7.98 16.12
C ARG A 14 0.84 -7.93 15.34
N VAL A 15 0.78 -7.58 14.05
CA VAL A 15 1.93 -7.50 13.16
C VAL A 15 1.99 -6.09 12.61
N PHE A 16 3.18 -5.49 12.65
CA PHE A 16 3.43 -4.16 12.13
C PHE A 16 4.64 -4.18 11.22
N PRO A 17 4.64 -3.36 10.15
CA PRO A 17 5.81 -3.22 9.31
C PRO A 17 6.97 -2.53 10.05
N THR A 18 8.15 -2.64 9.43
CA THR A 18 9.36 -1.94 9.84
C THR A 18 9.75 -0.98 8.73
N LYS A 19 10.25 0.21 9.10
CA LYS A 19 10.76 1.17 8.13
C LYS A 19 12.02 0.60 7.48
N SER A 20 12.05 0.55 6.15
CA SER A 20 13.24 0.13 5.42
C SER A 20 14.32 1.20 5.54
N VAL A 21 15.56 0.78 5.83
CA VAL A 21 16.73 1.66 5.87
C VAL A 21 17.73 1.12 4.85
N PRO A 22 17.83 1.74 3.66
CA PRO A 22 18.76 1.28 2.64
C PRO A 22 20.20 1.52 3.09
N SER A 23 21.11 0.62 2.68
CA SER A 23 22.54 0.73 2.99
C SER A 23 23.20 1.98 2.37
N SER A 24 22.61 2.51 1.30
CA SER A 24 22.95 3.82 0.73
C SER A 24 21.75 4.75 0.84
N THR A 25 21.96 5.93 1.40
CA THR A 25 20.92 6.97 1.56
C THR A 25 20.58 7.67 0.24
N SER A 26 21.38 7.51 -0.81
CA SER A 26 21.14 8.12 -2.12
C SER A 26 20.48 7.19 -3.15
N ALA A 27 20.44 5.89 -2.86
CA ALA A 27 19.92 4.92 -3.82
C ALA A 27 18.38 4.98 -3.88
N THR A 28 17.82 5.05 -5.09
CA THR A 28 16.37 5.00 -5.26
C THR A 28 15.84 3.58 -5.04
N PRO A 29 14.55 3.41 -4.67
CA PRO A 29 13.97 2.08 -4.56
C PRO A 29 14.14 1.23 -5.83
N SER A 30 14.01 1.85 -7.02
CA SER A 30 14.19 1.16 -8.30
C SER A 30 15.63 0.68 -8.53
N GLU A 31 16.64 1.42 -8.04
CA GLU A 31 18.05 1.00 -8.12
C GLU A 31 18.34 -0.18 -7.19
N LEU A 32 17.79 -0.14 -5.98
CA LEU A 32 17.92 -1.22 -4.99
C LEU A 32 17.20 -2.50 -5.42
N PHE A 33 16.10 -2.36 -6.18
CA PHE A 33 15.28 -3.45 -6.70
C PHE A 33 15.46 -3.65 -8.20
N SER A 34 16.73 -3.80 -8.61
CA SER A 34 17.15 -4.05 -9.99
C SER A 34 17.01 -5.52 -10.41
N GLY A 35 16.65 -6.42 -9.49
CA GLY A 35 16.31 -7.81 -9.80
C GLY A 35 14.92 -7.94 -10.42
N TRP A 36 14.71 -9.06 -11.13
CA TRP A 36 13.45 -9.32 -11.81
C TRP A 36 12.99 -10.75 -11.60
N LYS A 37 11.70 -10.93 -11.32
CA LYS A 37 11.05 -12.23 -11.26
C LYS A 37 9.93 -12.30 -12.29
N SER A 38 10.04 -13.23 -13.23
CA SER A 38 8.95 -13.55 -14.17
C SER A 38 7.82 -14.25 -13.40
N HIS A 39 6.63 -13.69 -13.48
CA HIS A 39 5.40 -14.32 -13.02
C HIS A 39 4.48 -14.56 -14.22
N MET A 40 4.22 -15.83 -14.50
CA MET A 40 3.36 -16.27 -15.58
C MET A 40 2.07 -16.87 -14.99
N ARG A 41 0.92 -16.29 -15.35
CA ARG A 41 -0.36 -17.01 -15.35
C ARG A 41 -0.66 -17.41 -16.79
N VAL A 42 -1.49 -18.44 -16.96
CA VAL A 42 -1.88 -19.08 -18.23
C VAL A 42 -2.08 -18.09 -19.40
N THR A 43 -2.52 -16.86 -19.16
CA THR A 43 -2.77 -15.83 -20.19
C THR A 43 -1.97 -14.54 -20.03
N ARG A 44 -1.14 -14.37 -19.00
CA ARG A 44 -0.40 -13.12 -18.74
C ARG A 44 0.96 -13.37 -18.12
N GLN A 45 2.00 -12.90 -18.81
CA GLN A 45 3.35 -12.77 -18.28
C GLN A 45 3.54 -11.36 -17.71
N SER A 46 4.21 -11.26 -16.56
CA SER A 46 4.59 -10.00 -15.94
C SER A 46 5.91 -10.14 -15.22
N PHE A 47 6.67 -9.07 -15.12
CA PHE A 47 7.94 -9.02 -14.39
C PHE A 47 7.76 -8.23 -13.10
N ARG A 48 8.25 -8.77 -11.98
CA ARG A 48 8.22 -8.12 -10.67
C ARG A 48 9.62 -7.62 -10.33
N HIS A 49 9.71 -6.39 -9.83
CA HIS A 49 10.95 -5.87 -9.27
C HIS A 49 11.26 -6.57 -7.96
N THR A 50 12.48 -7.08 -7.82
CA THR A 50 12.95 -7.78 -6.62
C THR A 50 14.30 -7.27 -6.18
N LEU A 51 14.69 -7.58 -4.94
CA LEU A 51 16.08 -7.44 -4.55
C LEU A 51 16.95 -8.37 -5.44
N PRO A 52 18.13 -7.93 -5.90
CA PRO A 52 19.01 -8.75 -6.74
C PRO A 52 19.40 -10.08 -6.08
N ASN A 53 19.64 -10.06 -4.76
CA ASN A 53 20.08 -11.23 -3.99
C ASN A 53 18.94 -11.93 -3.23
N ASP A 54 17.69 -11.47 -3.41
CA ASP A 54 16.51 -12.07 -2.78
C ASP A 54 15.26 -11.87 -3.63
N ALA A 55 14.99 -12.83 -4.52
CA ALA A 55 13.82 -12.85 -5.38
C ALA A 55 12.49 -13.08 -4.63
N SER A 56 12.52 -13.30 -3.31
CA SER A 56 11.32 -13.40 -2.46
C SER A 56 10.91 -12.08 -1.80
N THR A 57 11.74 -11.03 -1.99
CA THR A 57 11.45 -9.67 -1.55
C THR A 57 11.13 -8.78 -2.76
N GLY A 58 9.87 -8.34 -2.88
CA GLY A 58 9.37 -7.56 -4.02
C GLY A 58 9.16 -6.08 -3.71
N LEU A 59 9.26 -5.23 -4.73
CA LEU A 59 8.95 -3.79 -4.64
C LEU A 59 7.56 -3.47 -5.20
N ILE A 60 6.85 -2.61 -4.48
CA ILE A 60 5.63 -1.93 -4.94
C ILE A 60 5.82 -0.43 -4.68
N CYS A 61 5.54 0.40 -5.69
CA CYS A 61 5.49 1.85 -5.50
C CYS A 61 4.04 2.32 -5.39
N THR A 62 3.73 3.15 -4.40
CA THR A 62 2.37 3.62 -4.12
C THR A 62 2.34 5.15 -4.06
N ASN A 63 1.23 5.75 -4.48
CA ASN A 63 0.99 7.19 -4.39
C ASN A 63 -0.51 7.47 -4.22
N GLY A 64 -0.85 8.56 -3.53
CA GLY A 64 -2.20 9.03 -3.28
C GLY A 64 -2.31 10.55 -3.44
N ALA A 65 -3.16 11.00 -4.35
CA ALA A 65 -3.37 12.42 -4.60
C ALA A 65 -4.77 12.85 -4.17
N CYS A 66 -4.91 14.13 -3.81
CA CYS A 66 -6.20 14.75 -3.57
C CYS A 66 -6.23 16.16 -4.14
N LEU A 67 -7.07 16.38 -5.15
CA LEU A 67 -7.43 17.73 -5.60
C LEU A 67 -8.28 18.39 -4.52
N ASP A 68 -8.09 19.69 -4.34
CA ASP A 68 -8.81 20.51 -3.35
C ASP A 68 -8.70 19.95 -1.92
N ASN A 69 -7.53 19.39 -1.57
CA ASN A 69 -7.28 18.79 -0.26
C ASN A 69 -7.49 19.82 0.87
N GLY A 70 -8.35 19.49 1.83
CA GLY A 70 -8.73 20.39 2.93
C GLY A 70 -9.70 21.52 2.53
N GLN A 71 -10.14 21.56 1.27
CA GLN A 71 -11.11 22.55 0.78
C GLN A 71 -12.48 21.91 0.51
N GLN A 72 -13.40 22.70 -0.05
CA GLN A 72 -14.72 22.18 -0.45
C GLN A 72 -14.59 21.26 -1.66
N ASN A 73 -15.37 20.17 -1.66
CA ASN A 73 -15.44 19.18 -2.73
C ASN A 73 -14.10 18.49 -3.12
N PRO A 74 -13.33 17.97 -2.16
CA PRO A 74 -12.08 17.28 -2.45
C PRO A 74 -12.31 16.03 -3.31
N LYS A 75 -11.37 15.75 -4.21
CA LYS A 75 -11.38 14.56 -5.08
C LYS A 75 -10.06 13.83 -4.94
N ALA A 76 -10.10 12.68 -4.28
CA ALA A 76 -8.92 11.88 -4.04
C ALA A 76 -8.86 10.63 -4.91
N GLY A 77 -7.65 10.20 -5.23
CA GLY A 77 -7.37 8.99 -5.97
C GLY A 77 -6.07 8.36 -5.52
N TRP A 78 -5.97 7.05 -5.70
CA TRP A 78 -4.83 6.25 -5.31
C TRP A 78 -4.32 5.47 -6.52
N ALA A 79 -3.03 5.17 -6.53
CA ALA A 79 -2.41 4.32 -7.53
C ALA A 79 -1.23 3.56 -6.93
N PHE A 80 -0.92 2.40 -7.53
CA PHE A 80 0.32 1.72 -7.27
C PHE A 80 0.80 0.98 -8.51
N SER A 81 2.11 0.86 -8.63
CA SER A 81 2.76 0.01 -9.63
C SER A 81 3.24 -1.29 -9.00
N HIS A 82 3.13 -2.37 -9.77
CA HIS A 82 3.41 -3.72 -9.26
C HIS A 82 4.25 -4.57 -10.22
N GLY A 83 5.03 -3.93 -11.08
CA GLY A 83 5.91 -4.59 -12.05
C GLY A 83 5.73 -4.08 -13.47
N LEU A 84 6.28 -4.83 -14.43
CA LEU A 84 6.21 -4.52 -15.85
C LEU A 84 5.47 -5.60 -16.65
N ASP A 85 4.89 -5.21 -17.77
CA ASP A 85 4.43 -6.13 -18.81
C ASP A 85 5.61 -6.61 -19.68
N PRO A 86 5.40 -7.56 -20.62
CA PRO A 86 6.46 -8.04 -21.51
C PRO A 86 7.03 -7.00 -22.47
N SER A 87 6.33 -5.89 -22.67
CA SER A 87 6.77 -4.75 -23.47
C SER A 87 7.55 -3.71 -22.64
N GLY A 88 7.70 -3.93 -21.34
CA GLY A 88 8.39 -3.03 -20.42
C GLY A 88 7.52 -1.90 -19.88
N ASN A 89 6.20 -1.91 -20.11
CA ASN A 89 5.31 -0.89 -19.56
C ASN A 89 4.97 -1.16 -18.10
N LEU A 90 4.81 -0.10 -17.32
CA LEU A 90 4.45 -0.19 -15.92
C LEU A 90 3.03 -0.76 -15.75
N LEU A 91 2.92 -1.82 -14.96
CA LEU A 91 1.64 -2.36 -14.54
C LEU A 91 1.14 -1.54 -13.36
N VAL A 92 0.10 -0.75 -13.61
CA VAL A 92 -0.51 0.16 -12.63
C VAL A 92 -1.95 -0.26 -12.34
N ALA A 93 -2.31 -0.25 -11.06
CA ALA A 93 -3.68 -0.27 -10.63
C ALA A 93 -3.99 1.06 -9.92
N SER A 94 -5.15 1.63 -10.23
CA SER A 94 -5.56 2.92 -9.70
C SER A 94 -7.08 2.99 -9.50
N GLY A 95 -7.52 3.95 -8.71
CA GLY A 95 -8.93 4.18 -8.46
C GLY A 95 -9.22 5.48 -7.72
N ARG A 96 -10.50 5.83 -7.70
CA ARG A 96 -11.01 6.93 -6.88
C ARG A 96 -11.09 6.49 -5.42
N SER A 97 -10.76 7.38 -4.50
CA SER A 97 -10.92 7.12 -3.07
C SER A 97 -12.40 6.98 -2.70
N GLU A 98 -12.70 6.05 -1.79
CA GLU A 98 -14.07 5.83 -1.34
C GLU A 98 -14.51 6.93 -0.36
N LYS A 99 -15.77 7.34 -0.50
CA LYS A 99 -16.44 8.27 0.44
C LYS A 99 -16.84 7.59 1.76
N LYS A 100 -16.95 6.26 1.73
CA LYS A 100 -17.25 5.42 2.90
C LYS A 100 -16.15 4.40 3.12
N GLY A 101 -15.71 4.29 4.37
CA GLY A 101 -14.76 3.27 4.79
C GLY A 101 -15.36 1.86 4.75
N PRO A 102 -14.53 0.81 4.96
CA PRO A 102 -14.98 -0.58 4.92
C PRO A 102 -16.06 -0.92 5.98
N PHE A 103 -16.22 -0.10 7.01
CA PHE A 103 -17.24 -0.27 8.06
C PHE A 103 -18.45 0.65 7.89
N GLY A 104 -18.57 1.33 6.74
CA GLY A 104 -19.70 2.21 6.43
C GLY A 104 -19.54 3.66 6.89
N ASP A 105 -18.49 3.97 7.65
CA ASP A 105 -18.19 5.31 8.15
C ASP A 105 -17.91 6.29 7.00
N ASN A 106 -18.61 7.42 6.98
CA ASN A 106 -18.31 8.50 6.04
C ASN A 106 -16.96 9.13 6.39
N ALA A 107 -16.15 9.43 5.37
CA ALA A 107 -14.90 10.13 5.56
C ALA A 107 -14.62 11.08 4.39
N THR A 108 -14.22 12.30 4.71
CA THR A 108 -13.78 13.30 3.72
C THR A 108 -12.60 12.75 2.92
N GLU A 109 -12.61 12.98 1.61
CA GLU A 109 -11.48 12.64 0.75
C GLU A 109 -10.27 13.54 1.09
N THR A 110 -9.12 12.94 1.39
CA THR A 110 -7.87 13.65 1.72
C THR A 110 -6.68 12.94 1.10
N SER A 111 -5.55 13.65 0.96
CA SER A 111 -4.30 13.06 0.46
C SER A 111 -3.84 11.90 1.35
N ASN A 112 -3.76 12.10 2.67
CA ASN A 112 -3.33 11.06 3.63
C ASN A 112 -4.19 9.78 3.54
N ARG A 113 -5.51 9.92 3.34
CA ARG A 113 -6.39 8.76 3.13
C ARG A 113 -6.12 8.08 1.79
N ALA A 114 -5.85 8.84 0.74
CA ALA A 114 -5.51 8.31 -0.57
C ALA A 114 -4.20 7.51 -0.53
N GLU A 115 -3.18 8.03 0.16
CA GLU A 115 -1.89 7.37 0.35
C GLU A 115 -2.05 6.03 1.08
N LEU A 116 -2.73 6.04 2.23
CA LEU A 116 -3.02 4.79 2.95
C LEU A 116 -3.86 3.82 2.11
N ARG A 117 -4.79 4.33 1.29
CA ARG A 117 -5.60 3.50 0.41
C ARG A 117 -4.76 2.83 -0.68
N ALA A 118 -3.77 3.54 -1.23
CA ALA A 118 -2.82 2.97 -2.19
C ALA A 118 -2.07 1.78 -1.57
N VAL A 119 -1.53 1.94 -0.36
CA VAL A 119 -0.83 0.87 0.37
C VAL A 119 -1.75 -0.32 0.66
N ILE A 120 -2.94 -0.08 1.23
CA ILE A 120 -3.90 -1.15 1.55
C ILE A 120 -4.31 -1.92 0.30
N THR A 121 -4.57 -1.21 -0.80
CA THR A 121 -5.02 -1.84 -2.03
C THR A 121 -3.90 -2.63 -2.67
N ALA A 122 -2.67 -2.13 -2.68
CA ALA A 122 -1.52 -2.87 -3.17
C ALA A 122 -1.30 -4.18 -2.39
N LEU A 123 -1.34 -4.13 -1.06
CA LEU A 123 -1.20 -5.32 -0.22
C LEU A 123 -2.32 -6.35 -0.45
N ARG A 124 -3.52 -5.90 -0.80
CA ARG A 124 -4.71 -6.75 -1.06
C ARG A 124 -4.91 -7.11 -2.53
N PHE A 125 -4.15 -6.52 -3.44
CA PHE A 125 -4.37 -6.66 -4.88
C PHE A 125 -4.27 -8.11 -5.35
N ARG A 126 -3.33 -8.85 -4.75
CA ARG A 126 -3.02 -10.24 -5.10
C ARG A 126 -2.64 -11.04 -3.88
N TYR A 127 -2.67 -12.35 -4.03
CA TYR A 127 -2.06 -13.26 -3.09
C TYR A 127 -0.55 -13.34 -3.36
N TRP A 128 0.20 -12.38 -2.82
CA TRP A 128 1.65 -12.23 -3.02
C TRP A 128 2.49 -13.46 -2.66
N PRO A 129 2.19 -14.20 -1.57
CA PRO A 129 2.87 -15.47 -1.30
C PRO A 129 2.68 -16.50 -2.42
N GLY A 130 1.54 -16.48 -3.12
CA GLY A 130 1.30 -17.32 -4.30
C GLY A 130 2.11 -16.91 -5.53
N GLU A 131 2.67 -15.69 -5.55
CA GLU A 131 3.69 -15.28 -6.52
C GLU A 131 5.13 -15.50 -5.97
N GLY A 132 5.24 -16.10 -4.78
CA GLY A 132 6.50 -16.42 -4.09
C GLY A 132 7.17 -15.22 -3.42
N PHE A 133 6.40 -14.21 -3.00
CA PHE A 133 6.90 -13.10 -2.17
C PHE A 133 6.55 -13.33 -0.70
N HIS A 134 7.58 -13.36 0.14
CA HIS A 134 7.44 -13.41 1.59
C HIS A 134 7.55 -12.01 2.21
N THR A 135 8.24 -11.11 1.51
CA THR A 135 8.42 -9.72 1.91
C THR A 135 8.01 -8.81 0.77
N LEU A 136 7.28 -7.75 1.11
CA LEU A 136 7.01 -6.64 0.20
C LEU A 136 7.60 -5.37 0.81
N VAL A 137 8.37 -4.66 0.01
CA VAL A 137 8.80 -3.30 0.30
C VAL A 137 7.88 -2.35 -0.45
N VAL A 138 7.23 -1.47 0.31
CA VAL A 138 6.36 -0.43 -0.23
C VAL A 138 7.16 0.87 -0.26
N ALA A 139 7.40 1.38 -1.46
CA ALA A 139 7.97 2.71 -1.67
C ALA A 139 6.84 3.73 -1.83
N THR A 140 6.88 4.77 -1.01
CA THR A 140 5.95 5.90 -1.01
C THR A 140 6.70 7.15 -0.58
N ASP A 141 6.26 8.30 -1.07
CA ASP A 141 6.69 9.63 -0.63
C ASP A 141 5.88 10.13 0.59
N SER A 142 4.86 9.39 1.01
CA SER A 142 4.04 9.74 2.17
C SER A 142 4.71 9.37 3.49
N GLU A 143 5.36 10.34 4.14
CA GLU A 143 5.84 10.18 5.52
C GLU A 143 4.70 9.78 6.47
N TYR A 144 3.50 10.29 6.24
CA TYR A 144 2.31 9.92 7.00
C TYR A 144 2.03 8.40 6.96
N ALA A 145 2.13 7.77 5.78
CA ALA A 145 1.95 6.33 5.64
C ALA A 145 3.11 5.54 6.28
N VAL A 146 4.35 6.00 6.08
CA VAL A 146 5.57 5.35 6.62
C VAL A 146 5.58 5.39 8.14
N GLU A 147 5.49 6.58 8.73
CA GLU A 147 5.57 6.79 10.18
C GLU A 147 4.31 6.26 10.87
N GLY A 148 3.14 6.44 10.24
CA GLY A 148 1.87 5.90 10.74
C GLY A 148 1.88 4.38 10.88
N SER A 149 2.40 3.68 9.88
CA SER A 149 2.42 2.21 9.89
C SER A 149 3.57 1.61 10.70
N THR A 150 4.72 2.28 10.77
CA THR A 150 5.94 1.71 11.38
C THR A 150 6.19 2.16 12.81
N LYS A 151 5.63 3.32 13.22
CA LYS A 151 5.78 3.90 14.55
C LYS A 151 4.43 4.14 15.22
N TRP A 152 3.60 5.05 14.68
CA TRP A 152 2.43 5.55 15.41
C TRP A 152 1.43 4.44 15.73
N ALA A 153 1.10 3.57 14.78
CA ALA A 153 0.15 2.50 15.03
C ALA A 153 0.61 1.50 16.12
N LYS A 154 1.93 1.40 16.39
CA LYS A 154 2.48 0.60 17.50
C LYS A 154 2.33 1.31 18.85
N THR A 155 2.50 2.63 18.86
CA THR A 155 2.52 3.45 20.08
C THR A 155 1.15 3.98 20.47
N HIS A 156 0.14 3.92 19.58
CA HIS A 156 -1.24 4.23 19.95
C HIS A 156 -1.69 3.31 21.09
N PRO A 157 -2.26 3.84 22.19
CA PRO A 157 -2.63 3.05 23.36
C PRO A 157 -3.54 1.89 22.96
N LYS A 158 -3.04 0.67 23.12
CA LYS A 158 -3.89 -0.52 23.00
C LYS A 158 -4.91 -0.48 24.15
N ARG A 159 -6.16 -0.12 23.82
CA ARG A 159 -7.43 -0.51 24.50
C ARG A 159 -8.21 0.49 25.36
N THR A 160 -8.03 1.81 25.32
CA THR A 160 -8.92 2.69 26.14
C THR A 160 -9.45 3.98 25.51
N THR A 161 -9.00 4.39 24.32
CA THR A 161 -9.57 5.54 23.61
C THR A 161 -9.92 5.15 22.18
N ASN A 162 -10.99 5.70 21.61
CA ASN A 162 -11.58 5.29 20.33
C ASN A 162 -10.73 5.66 19.09
N TRP A 163 -9.40 5.51 19.13
CA TRP A 163 -8.49 6.08 18.12
C TRP A 163 -8.62 7.61 18.01
N GLU A 164 -8.89 8.26 19.13
CA GLU A 164 -8.99 9.72 19.22
C GLU A 164 -7.59 10.33 19.30
N VAL A 165 -7.36 11.36 18.50
CA VAL A 165 -6.13 12.16 18.54
C VAL A 165 -6.39 13.27 19.55
N GLU A 166 -5.55 13.36 20.59
CA GLU A 166 -5.63 14.48 21.54
C GLU A 166 -5.15 15.75 20.80
N THR A 167 -6.10 16.60 20.42
CA THR A 167 -5.81 17.93 19.90
C THR A 167 -5.43 18.82 21.08
N GLN A 168 -4.19 19.32 21.07
CA GLN A 168 -3.80 20.48 21.87
C GLN A 168 -4.55 21.73 21.44
#